data_AF-A0A6I1KAT0-F1
#
_entry.id   AF-A0A6I1KAT0-F1
#
_cell.length_a   1.000
_cell.length_b   1.000
_cell.length_c   1.000
_cell.angle_alpha   90.00
_cell.angle_beta   90.00
_cell.angle_gamma   90.00
#
_symmetry.space_group_name_H-M   'P 1'
#
loop_
_entity.id
_entity.type
_entity.pdbx_description
1 polymer ?
#
loop_
_entity_poly.entity_id
_entity_poly.type
_entity_poly.pdbx_seq_one_letter_code
_entity_poly.pdbx_strand_id
1 'polypeptide(L)'
;MKPCRTGSVFRVLSYALALFAAGSARAQESTNGFAFADFLLAPLRVHLLTATNEPAIHTTLTSNDVTRILGKVNRVWAQAGITFYLESLRIEPTANATNYLENTKEDERATLLSLRPKASLATNCFHVFYLKRIRPNGVYFNAQGIFVKDTASLRPVEGGLDEPLPRVTSHELGHALTLPHRQEVTNLLASGMSGGWLNAAEIRQAREAAKKKAWIQPAPEVLRQAEERDKAGAFVEGRRFWQRLAHLPLESDVLRAARRRSGTTGK
;
A
#
# COMPACT_ATOMS: atom_id res chain seq x y z
N MET A 1 -16.80 46.21 65.65
CA MET A 1 -16.58 47.62 65.21
C MET A 1 -16.01 47.60 63.79
N LYS A 2 -16.74 48.16 62.81
CA LYS A 2 -16.16 48.68 61.55
C LYS A 2 -15.63 50.10 61.84
N PRO A 3 -14.51 50.50 61.24
CA PRO A 3 -14.54 51.35 60.03
C PRO A 3 -13.37 50.98 59.08
N CYS A 4 -13.08 51.64 57.96
CA CYS A 4 -13.79 52.29 56.87
C CYS A 4 -12.72 52.48 55.79
N ARG A 5 -13.14 52.58 54.52
CA ARG A 5 -12.33 52.59 53.28
C ARG A 5 -11.47 53.84 53.11
N THR A 6 -10.42 53.73 52.28
CA THR A 6 -10.07 54.52 51.05
C THR A 6 -8.57 54.29 50.74
N GLY A 7 -8.05 54.10 49.52
CA GLY A 7 -8.55 54.11 48.15
C GLY A 7 -7.35 54.14 47.16
N SER A 8 -7.60 53.76 45.89
CA SER A 8 -6.81 54.08 44.68
C SER A 8 -5.40 53.45 44.56
N VAL A 9 -4.87 52.94 43.44
CA VAL A 9 -4.93 53.37 42.03
C VAL A 9 -4.57 52.17 41.10
N PHE A 10 -5.23 52.12 39.95
CA PHE A 10 -4.87 51.48 38.66
C PHE A 10 -3.52 50.74 38.54
N ARG A 11 -3.58 49.47 38.10
CA ARG A 11 -2.74 48.97 37.00
C ARG A 11 -3.54 48.06 36.08
N VAL A 12 -3.73 48.55 34.85
CA VAL A 12 -4.10 47.79 33.66
C VAL A 12 -2.96 46.80 33.39
N LEU A 13 -3.28 45.51 33.23
CA LEU A 13 -2.41 44.62 32.46
C LEU A 13 -3.26 43.72 31.57
N SER A 14 -2.96 43.86 30.29
CA SER A 14 -3.66 43.34 29.13
C SER A 14 -3.45 41.84 28.91
N TYR A 15 -4.50 41.21 28.38
CA TYR A 15 -4.55 40.13 27.39
C TYR A 15 -3.45 39.05 27.37
N ALA A 16 -3.88 37.81 27.56
CA ALA A 16 -3.47 36.71 26.68
C ALA A 16 -4.67 35.78 26.44
N LEU A 17 -5.44 36.10 25.41
CA LEU A 17 -6.42 35.20 24.83
C LEU A 17 -5.63 34.10 24.09
N ALA A 18 -5.53 32.92 24.69
CA ALA A 18 -4.94 31.76 24.02
C ALA A 18 -5.88 31.33 22.88
N LEU A 19 -5.62 31.87 21.69
CA LEU A 19 -6.16 31.34 20.44
C LEU A 19 -5.63 29.91 20.28
N PHE A 20 -6.48 28.92 20.54
CA PHE A 20 -6.31 27.59 20.01
C PHE A 20 -6.28 27.72 18.48
N ALA A 21 -5.08 27.80 17.92
CA ALA A 21 -4.87 27.51 16.52
C ALA A 21 -5.25 26.03 16.34
N ALA A 22 -6.49 25.81 15.90
CA ALA A 22 -6.87 24.57 15.27
C ALA A 22 -5.89 24.36 14.12
N GLY A 23 -4.88 23.52 14.34
CA GLY A 23 -3.98 23.10 13.29
C GLY A 23 -4.86 22.52 12.19
N SER A 24 -4.97 23.23 11.07
CA SER A 24 -5.57 22.68 9.87
C SER A 24 -4.83 21.37 9.62
N ALA A 25 -5.54 20.25 9.75
CA ALA A 25 -5.13 19.01 9.12
C ALA A 25 -4.97 19.37 7.64
N ARG A 26 -3.73 19.62 7.23
CA ARG A 26 -3.40 19.95 5.85
C ARG A 26 -3.79 18.69 5.09
N ALA A 27 -4.96 18.73 4.47
CA ALA A 27 -5.44 17.67 3.61
C ALA A 27 -4.29 17.35 2.67
N GLN A 28 -3.78 16.12 2.75
CA GLN A 28 -2.69 15.65 1.92
C GLN A 28 -3.11 15.89 0.47
N GLU A 29 -2.52 16.90 -0.16
CA GLU A 29 -2.81 17.30 -1.55
C GLU A 29 -2.83 16.04 -2.39
N SER A 30 -3.91 15.80 -3.13
CA SER A 30 -4.00 14.60 -3.95
C SER A 30 -2.93 14.70 -5.02
N THR A 31 -1.85 13.94 -4.87
CA THR A 31 -0.71 13.87 -5.78
C THR A 31 -1.03 13.14 -7.09
N ASN A 32 -2.32 12.96 -7.39
CA ASN A 32 -2.81 12.21 -8.54
C ASN A 32 -2.99 13.16 -9.73
N GLY A 33 -2.04 13.15 -10.65
CA GLY A 33 -2.09 13.90 -11.90
C GLY A 33 -2.70 13.12 -13.08
N PHE A 34 -3.30 11.95 -12.84
CA PHE A 34 -3.75 11.05 -13.90
C PHE A 34 -5.28 10.97 -13.98
N ALA A 35 -5.81 10.97 -15.20
CA ALA A 35 -7.23 10.75 -15.43
C ALA A 35 -7.57 9.25 -15.41
N PHE A 36 -8.85 8.89 -15.31
CA PHE A 36 -9.31 7.51 -15.32
C PHE A 36 -8.70 6.68 -16.46
N ALA A 37 -8.65 7.24 -17.67
CA ALA A 37 -8.13 6.55 -18.85
C ALA A 37 -6.64 6.19 -18.75
N ASP A 38 -5.89 6.90 -17.90
CA ASP A 38 -4.45 6.70 -17.75
C ASP A 38 -4.09 5.66 -16.68
N PHE A 39 -5.07 5.20 -15.90
CA PHE A 39 -4.82 4.27 -14.80
C PHE A 39 -4.52 2.85 -15.28
N LEU A 40 -3.49 2.26 -14.67
CA LEU A 40 -3.08 0.87 -14.88
C LEU A 40 -3.43 0.05 -13.63
N LEU A 41 -4.20 -1.03 -13.80
CA LEU A 41 -4.65 -1.90 -12.72
C LEU A 41 -3.77 -3.14 -12.65
N ALA A 42 -3.12 -3.32 -11.50
CA ALA A 42 -2.18 -4.39 -11.23
C ALA A 42 -2.74 -5.39 -10.19
N PRO A 43 -3.01 -6.66 -10.56
CA PRO A 43 -3.40 -7.70 -9.60
C PRO A 43 -2.27 -8.07 -8.63
N LEU A 44 -2.58 -8.02 -7.34
CA LEU A 44 -1.74 -8.58 -6.28
C LEU A 44 -2.40 -9.79 -5.64
N ARG A 45 -1.67 -10.90 -5.55
CA ARG A 45 -2.01 -12.00 -4.64
C ARG A 45 -1.21 -11.87 -3.37
N VAL A 46 -1.90 -11.72 -2.25
CA VAL A 46 -1.29 -11.54 -0.94
C VAL A 46 -1.32 -12.86 -0.18
N HIS A 47 -0.18 -13.26 0.35
CA HIS A 47 0.00 -14.47 1.16
C HIS A 47 0.40 -14.05 2.57
N LEU A 48 -0.45 -14.38 3.54
CA LEU A 48 -0.17 -14.30 4.96
C LEU A 48 0.36 -15.67 5.40
N LEU A 49 1.69 -15.78 5.48
CA LEU A 49 2.35 -17.05 5.71
C LEU A 49 2.19 -17.49 7.16
N THR A 50 1.81 -18.74 7.38
CA THR A 50 1.71 -19.35 8.70
C THR A 50 2.76 -20.44 8.88
N ALA A 51 3.18 -20.63 10.12
CA ALA A 51 4.00 -21.77 10.53
C ALA A 51 3.63 -22.16 11.96
N THR A 52 3.54 -23.46 12.22
CA THR A 52 3.14 -23.99 13.54
C THR A 52 4.28 -23.92 14.56
N ASN A 53 5.51 -24.24 14.12
CA ASN A 53 6.66 -24.40 15.00
C ASN A 53 7.78 -23.39 14.73
N GLU A 54 7.55 -22.40 13.86
CA GLU A 54 8.55 -21.40 13.49
C GLU A 54 7.96 -19.98 13.55
N PRO A 55 8.01 -19.32 14.72
CA PRO A 55 7.44 -18.00 14.91
C PRO A 55 8.05 -16.92 13.98
N ALA A 56 9.29 -17.10 13.51
CA ALA A 56 9.94 -16.11 12.64
C ALA A 56 9.30 -16.01 11.25
N ILE A 57 8.65 -17.06 10.76
CA ILE A 57 8.00 -17.09 9.45
C ILE A 57 6.46 -17.09 9.53
N HIS A 58 5.91 -17.04 10.75
CA HIS A 58 4.47 -16.92 11.00
C HIS A 58 4.05 -15.44 11.07
N THR A 59 3.31 -14.94 10.10
CA THR A 59 2.83 -13.55 10.16
C THR A 59 1.74 -13.34 11.21
N THR A 60 1.76 -12.17 11.83
CA THR A 60 0.69 -11.68 12.71
C THR A 60 -0.35 -10.82 12.00
N LEU A 61 -0.17 -10.56 10.70
CA LEU A 61 -1.11 -9.73 9.95
C LEU A 61 -2.42 -10.46 9.67
N THR A 62 -3.49 -9.68 9.58
CA THR A 62 -4.84 -10.14 9.29
C THR A 62 -5.32 -9.65 7.92
N SER A 63 -6.48 -10.10 7.47
CA SER A 63 -7.15 -9.55 6.28
C SER A 63 -7.40 -8.05 6.37
N ASN A 64 -7.77 -7.54 7.55
CA ASN A 64 -7.99 -6.11 7.78
C ASN A 64 -6.71 -5.30 7.59
N ASP A 65 -5.56 -5.84 8.03
CA ASP A 65 -4.26 -5.22 7.81
C ASP A 65 -3.93 -5.14 6.32
N VAL A 66 -4.21 -6.20 5.56
CA VAL A 66 -4.00 -6.19 4.10
C VAL A 66 -4.85 -5.12 3.42
N THR A 67 -6.13 -4.98 3.79
CA THR A 67 -7.00 -3.92 3.26
C THR A 67 -6.44 -2.53 3.57
N ARG A 68 -6.05 -2.29 4.82
CA ARG A 68 -5.45 -1.02 5.27
C ARG A 68 -4.16 -0.72 4.50
N ILE A 69 -3.25 -1.70 4.40
CA ILE A 69 -1.96 -1.57 3.73
C ILE A 69 -2.17 -1.25 2.25
N LEU A 70 -3.00 -2.01 1.53
CA LEU A 70 -3.27 -1.77 0.11
C LEU A 70 -3.88 -0.40 -0.14
N GLY A 71 -4.77 0.07 0.73
CA GLY A 71 -5.31 1.43 0.65
C GLY A 71 -4.22 2.50 0.68
N LYS A 72 -3.20 2.34 1.56
CA LYS A 72 -2.07 3.29 1.64
C LYS A 72 -1.08 3.11 0.49
N VAL A 73 -0.82 1.88 0.05
CA VAL A 73 -0.01 1.58 -1.16
C VAL A 73 -0.59 2.30 -2.38
N ASN A 74 -1.91 2.24 -2.57
CA ASN A 74 -2.56 2.92 -3.70
C ASN A 74 -2.51 4.45 -3.62
N ARG A 75 -2.41 5.04 -2.42
CA ARG A 75 -2.15 6.48 -2.31
C ARG A 75 -0.76 6.85 -2.82
N VAL A 76 0.26 6.05 -2.50
CA VAL A 76 1.62 6.24 -3.02
C VAL A 76 1.63 6.12 -4.54
N TRP A 77 1.05 5.05 -5.07
CA TRP A 77 1.12 4.72 -6.50
C TRP A 77 0.15 5.50 -7.39
N ALA A 78 -0.80 6.23 -6.80
CA ALA A 78 -1.60 7.23 -7.52
C ALA A 78 -0.72 8.28 -8.22
N GLN A 79 0.45 8.61 -7.66
CA GLN A 79 1.46 9.48 -8.28
C GLN A 79 1.90 9.01 -9.66
N ALA A 80 1.78 7.71 -9.96
CA ALA A 80 2.14 7.13 -11.25
C ALA A 80 0.93 6.64 -12.06
N GLY A 81 -0.31 6.91 -11.62
CA GLY A 81 -1.51 6.38 -12.24
C GLY A 81 -1.53 4.85 -12.24
N ILE A 82 -1.04 4.22 -11.17
CA ILE A 82 -1.05 2.76 -10.98
C ILE A 82 -1.91 2.46 -9.76
N THR A 83 -2.78 1.47 -9.87
CA THR A 83 -3.59 0.97 -8.76
C THR A 83 -3.39 -0.53 -8.62
N PHE A 84 -3.01 -0.96 -7.43
CA PHE A 84 -2.92 -2.36 -7.08
C PHE A 84 -4.25 -2.82 -6.46
N TYR A 85 -4.81 -3.91 -6.99
CA TYR A 85 -6.01 -4.52 -6.41
C TYR A 85 -5.70 -5.91 -5.86
N LEU A 86 -6.43 -6.29 -4.82
CA LEU A 86 -6.32 -7.62 -4.23
C LEU A 86 -7.00 -8.64 -5.16
N GLU A 87 -6.20 -9.42 -5.89
CA GLU A 87 -6.70 -10.52 -6.71
C GLU A 87 -7.22 -11.65 -5.82
N SER A 88 -6.44 -12.02 -4.81
CA SER A 88 -6.87 -12.90 -3.73
C SER A 88 -5.97 -12.75 -2.51
N LEU A 89 -6.53 -13.09 -1.35
CA LEU A 89 -5.82 -13.22 -0.08
C LEU A 89 -5.73 -14.70 0.29
N ARG A 90 -4.53 -15.16 0.64
CA ARG A 90 -4.27 -16.50 1.15
C ARG A 90 -3.70 -16.42 2.55
N ILE A 91 -4.28 -17.18 3.47
CA ILE A 91 -3.70 -17.44 4.78
C ILE A 91 -3.33 -18.91 4.74
N GLU A 92 -2.04 -19.23 4.64
CA GLU A 92 -1.62 -20.59 4.33
C GLU A 92 -0.23 -20.92 4.87
N PRO A 93 0.04 -22.21 5.14
CA PRO A 93 1.34 -22.64 5.65
C PRO A 93 2.47 -22.38 4.65
N THR A 94 3.65 -22.02 5.16
CA THR A 94 4.86 -22.01 4.34
C THR A 94 5.16 -23.40 3.80
N ALA A 95 5.65 -23.50 2.56
CA ALA A 95 5.93 -24.80 1.93
C ALA A 95 7.09 -25.57 2.59
N ASN A 96 8.10 -24.89 3.11
CA ASN A 96 9.26 -25.49 3.77
C ASN A 96 9.59 -24.75 5.08
N ALA A 97 8.82 -25.03 6.14
CA ALA A 97 9.00 -24.38 7.44
C ALA A 97 10.22 -24.91 8.23
N THR A 98 10.64 -26.15 7.95
CA THR A 98 11.65 -26.85 8.74
C THR A 98 13.03 -26.21 8.56
N ASN A 99 13.72 -25.93 9.67
CA ASN A 99 15.09 -25.40 9.73
C ASN A 99 15.26 -23.96 9.20
N TYR A 100 14.23 -23.11 9.25
CA TYR A 100 14.44 -21.68 9.03
C TYR A 100 15.34 -21.11 10.13
N LEU A 101 16.63 -20.94 9.82
CA LEU A 101 17.56 -20.25 10.69
C LEU A 101 17.57 -18.78 10.29
N GLU A 102 17.05 -17.94 11.18
CA GLU A 102 17.28 -16.50 11.10
C GLU A 102 18.83 -16.31 11.14
N ASN A 103 19.45 -15.86 10.03
CA ASN A 103 20.89 -15.52 9.83
C ASN A 103 21.78 -16.39 8.90
N THR A 104 21.28 -17.22 7.97
CA THR A 104 22.16 -17.89 6.99
C THR A 104 22.53 -16.99 5.79
N LYS A 105 23.77 -16.48 5.79
CA LYS A 105 24.28 -15.42 4.88
C LYS A 105 24.33 -15.75 3.36
N GLU A 106 24.24 -17.00 2.93
CA GLU A 106 24.27 -17.37 1.49
C GLU A 106 22.94 -17.98 0.97
N ASP A 107 22.04 -18.39 1.87
CA ASP A 107 20.81 -19.13 1.54
C ASP A 107 19.51 -18.34 1.78
N GLU A 108 19.54 -17.10 2.31
CA GLU A 108 18.30 -16.32 2.56
C GLU A 108 17.38 -16.21 1.34
N ARG A 109 17.94 -16.06 0.11
CA ARG A 109 17.12 -16.02 -1.11
C ARG A 109 16.48 -17.36 -1.44
N ALA A 110 17.27 -18.43 -1.47
CA ALA A 110 16.77 -19.78 -1.80
C ALA A 110 15.78 -20.25 -0.73
N THR A 111 16.10 -20.02 0.55
CA THR A 111 15.24 -20.29 1.70
C THR A 111 13.94 -19.49 1.61
N LEU A 112 13.98 -18.17 1.37
CA LEU A 112 12.73 -17.40 1.26
C LEU A 112 11.87 -17.87 0.09
N LEU A 113 12.48 -18.10 -1.08
CA LEU A 113 11.77 -18.64 -2.23
C LEU A 113 11.18 -20.03 -1.98
N SER A 114 11.79 -20.84 -1.10
CA SER A 114 11.30 -22.16 -0.70
C SER A 114 10.13 -22.11 0.28
N LEU A 115 9.93 -20.98 0.98
CA LEU A 115 8.74 -20.78 1.83
C LEU A 115 7.45 -20.63 1.02
N ARG A 116 7.54 -20.30 -0.27
CA ARG A 116 6.37 -20.00 -1.11
C ARG A 116 5.46 -21.23 -1.28
N PRO A 117 4.18 -21.13 -0.95
CA PRO A 117 3.19 -22.19 -1.18
C PRO A 117 3.01 -22.42 -2.69
N LYS A 118 3.57 -23.53 -3.22
CA LYS A 118 3.60 -23.79 -4.66
C LYS A 118 2.20 -23.88 -5.30
N ALA A 119 1.24 -24.43 -4.57
CA ALA A 119 -0.13 -24.65 -5.05
C ALA A 119 -0.91 -23.36 -5.33
N SER A 120 -0.53 -22.24 -4.69
CA SER A 120 -1.20 -20.95 -4.83
C SER A 120 -0.42 -19.93 -5.68
N LEU A 121 0.70 -20.35 -6.28
CA LEU A 121 1.43 -19.53 -7.26
C LEU A 121 0.64 -19.42 -8.57
N ALA A 122 0.65 -18.23 -9.17
CA ALA A 122 -0.02 -17.96 -10.44
C ALA A 122 0.81 -17.01 -11.31
N THR A 123 0.68 -17.11 -12.62
CA THR A 123 1.47 -16.31 -13.58
C THR A 123 0.77 -15.02 -14.01
N ASN A 124 -0.51 -14.86 -13.66
CA ASN A 124 -1.37 -13.74 -14.03
C ASN A 124 -1.53 -12.68 -12.92
N CYS A 125 -0.68 -12.71 -11.89
CA CYS A 125 -0.67 -11.72 -10.82
C CYS A 125 0.73 -11.58 -10.23
N PHE A 126 0.94 -10.53 -9.43
CA PHE A 126 2.16 -10.36 -8.67
C PHE A 126 1.98 -10.81 -7.22
N HIS A 127 2.96 -11.52 -6.67
CA HIS A 127 2.86 -12.13 -5.35
C HIS A 127 3.50 -11.26 -4.27
N VAL A 128 2.79 -11.08 -3.16
CA VAL A 128 3.27 -10.40 -1.94
C VAL A 128 3.17 -11.36 -0.77
N PHE A 129 4.29 -11.72 -0.16
CA PHE A 129 4.35 -12.62 0.99
C PHE A 129 4.65 -11.83 2.26
N TYR A 130 3.80 -11.93 3.27
CA TYR A 130 4.06 -11.39 4.60
C TYR A 130 4.43 -12.49 5.58
N LEU A 131 5.44 -12.23 6.41
CA LEU A 131 5.95 -13.12 7.47
C LEU A 131 6.56 -12.29 8.61
N LYS A 132 6.82 -12.90 9.76
CA LYS A 132 7.23 -12.15 10.97
C LYS A 132 8.56 -11.42 10.82
N ARG A 133 9.61 -12.15 10.42
CA ARG A 133 11.01 -11.74 10.50
C ARG A 133 11.79 -12.23 9.30
N ILE A 134 12.38 -11.29 8.58
CA ILE A 134 13.44 -11.47 7.59
C ILE A 134 14.45 -10.34 7.76
N ARG A 135 15.62 -10.49 7.13
CA ARG A 135 16.52 -9.39 6.82
C ARG A 135 16.57 -9.28 5.29
N PRO A 136 16.40 -8.10 4.68
CA PRO A 136 15.97 -6.77 5.18
C PRO A 136 14.45 -6.66 5.55
N ASN A 137 13.91 -5.44 5.75
CA ASN A 137 12.46 -5.20 5.99
C ASN A 137 11.56 -5.72 4.85
N GLY A 138 12.06 -5.71 3.63
CA GLY A 138 11.38 -6.25 2.46
C GLY A 138 12.39 -6.58 1.37
N VAL A 139 12.08 -7.57 0.55
CA VAL A 139 12.97 -7.99 -0.53
C VAL A 139 12.19 -8.38 -1.77
N TYR A 140 12.66 -7.88 -2.90
CA TYR A 140 12.17 -8.21 -4.23
C TYR A 140 12.99 -9.34 -4.88
N PHE A 141 12.28 -10.34 -5.42
CA PHE A 141 12.88 -11.48 -6.12
C PHE A 141 12.44 -11.56 -7.59
N ASN A 142 12.62 -10.49 -8.36
CA ASN A 142 12.29 -10.48 -9.79
C ASN A 142 10.81 -10.87 -10.04
N ALA A 143 10.53 -11.70 -11.05
CA ALA A 143 9.18 -12.17 -11.34
C ALA A 143 8.58 -13.10 -10.26
N GLN A 144 9.33 -13.44 -9.21
CA GLN A 144 8.92 -14.43 -8.21
C GLN A 144 8.12 -13.85 -7.04
N GLY A 145 8.01 -12.52 -6.94
CA GLY A 145 7.26 -11.79 -5.93
C GLY A 145 8.15 -10.96 -4.98
N ILE A 146 7.52 -10.46 -3.91
CA ILE A 146 8.18 -9.74 -2.82
C ILE A 146 7.89 -10.42 -1.49
N PHE A 147 8.83 -10.35 -0.56
CA PHE A 147 8.62 -10.72 0.84
C PHE A 147 8.69 -9.46 1.70
N VAL A 148 7.77 -9.32 2.65
CA VAL A 148 7.69 -8.17 3.55
C VAL A 148 7.62 -8.64 4.98
N LYS A 149 8.52 -8.11 5.81
CA LYS A 149 8.56 -8.31 7.24
C LYS A 149 7.40 -7.58 7.91
N ASP A 150 6.52 -8.29 8.60
CA ASP A 150 5.39 -7.65 9.28
C ASP A 150 5.79 -6.80 10.50
N THR A 151 7.00 -7.01 11.04
CA THR A 151 7.63 -6.19 12.08
C THR A 151 8.59 -5.15 11.49
N ALA A 152 8.39 -4.74 10.24
CA ALA A 152 9.21 -3.71 9.62
C ALA A 152 9.19 -2.41 10.44
N SER A 153 10.34 -1.74 10.49
CA SER A 153 10.50 -0.43 11.12
C SER A 153 11.31 0.48 10.21
N LEU A 154 10.92 1.76 10.16
CA LEU A 154 11.52 2.77 9.29
C LEU A 154 11.82 4.04 10.09
N ARG A 155 12.83 4.79 9.65
CA ARG A 155 13.06 6.14 10.18
C ARG A 155 11.99 7.08 9.65
N PRO A 156 11.28 7.82 10.53
CA PRO A 156 10.30 8.80 10.11
C PRO A 156 10.97 9.95 9.33
N VAL A 157 10.26 10.48 8.34
CA VAL A 157 10.63 11.70 7.62
C VAL A 157 9.39 12.59 7.55
N GLU A 158 9.58 13.90 7.54
CA GLU A 158 8.47 14.84 7.41
C GLU A 158 7.70 14.58 6.10
N GLY A 159 6.36 14.53 6.20
CA GLY A 159 5.49 14.19 5.07
C GLY A 159 5.61 12.76 4.56
N GLY A 160 6.33 11.88 5.27
CA GLY A 160 6.42 10.44 4.98
C GLY A 160 5.15 9.69 5.35
N LEU A 161 5.14 8.38 5.06
CA LEU A 161 4.05 7.50 5.47
C LEU A 161 4.05 7.32 6.99
N ASP A 162 2.85 7.25 7.56
CA ASP A 162 2.58 7.14 8.99
C ASP A 162 2.85 5.74 9.57
N GLU A 163 3.11 4.74 8.73
CA GLU A 163 3.47 3.40 9.16
C GLU A 163 4.39 2.65 8.19
N PRO A 164 5.19 1.66 8.66
CA PRO A 164 6.21 1.01 7.84
C PRO A 164 5.71 0.13 6.69
N LEU A 165 4.70 -0.72 6.92
CA LEU A 165 4.35 -1.80 5.99
C LEU A 165 3.92 -1.32 4.60
N PRO A 166 3.01 -0.35 4.45
CA PRO A 166 2.63 0.14 3.14
C PRO A 166 3.79 0.81 2.41
N ARG A 167 4.72 1.43 3.14
CA ARG A 167 5.93 2.01 2.56
C ARG A 167 6.83 0.90 2.05
N VAL A 168 7.19 -0.07 2.88
CA VAL A 168 8.05 -1.20 2.47
C VAL A 168 7.44 -1.94 1.29
N THR A 169 6.15 -2.29 1.35
CA THR A 169 5.45 -2.91 0.22
C THR A 169 5.51 -2.04 -1.03
N SER A 170 5.32 -0.72 -0.92
CA SER A 170 5.42 0.19 -2.07
C SER A 170 6.84 0.27 -2.63
N HIS A 171 7.87 0.23 -1.77
CA HIS A 171 9.28 0.23 -2.16
C HIS A 171 9.62 -1.03 -2.98
N GLU A 172 9.25 -2.22 -2.48
CA GLU A 172 9.52 -3.48 -3.18
C GLU A 172 8.72 -3.59 -4.49
N LEU A 173 7.49 -3.06 -4.53
CA LEU A 173 6.74 -2.90 -5.79
C LEU A 173 7.44 -1.94 -6.76
N GLY A 174 8.18 -0.95 -6.25
CA GLY A 174 9.02 -0.07 -7.06
C GLY A 174 10.10 -0.85 -7.80
N HIS A 175 10.79 -1.76 -7.10
CA HIS A 175 11.73 -2.69 -7.74
C HIS A 175 11.04 -3.62 -8.75
N ALA A 176 9.84 -4.10 -8.45
CA ALA A 176 9.04 -4.88 -9.40
C ALA A 176 8.69 -4.12 -10.70
N LEU A 177 8.62 -2.79 -10.59
CA LEU A 177 8.45 -1.83 -11.67
C LEU A 177 9.77 -1.19 -12.12
N THR A 178 10.89 -1.89 -11.89
CA THR A 178 12.26 -1.60 -12.36
C THR A 178 12.94 -0.38 -11.74
N LEU A 179 12.35 0.25 -10.72
CA LEU A 179 12.95 1.43 -10.10
C LEU A 179 14.19 1.04 -9.26
N PRO A 180 15.36 1.67 -9.49
CA PRO A 180 16.53 1.48 -8.64
C PRO A 180 16.40 2.29 -7.33
N HIS A 181 17.30 2.04 -6.38
CA HIS A 181 17.39 2.87 -5.19
C HIS A 181 17.76 4.32 -5.51
N ARG A 182 17.15 5.25 -4.78
CA ARG A 182 17.51 6.67 -4.75
C ARG A 182 17.44 7.17 -3.31
N GLN A 183 18.58 7.57 -2.74
CA GLN A 183 18.73 7.72 -1.29
C GLN A 183 18.30 9.09 -0.74
N GLU A 184 17.52 9.86 -1.49
CA GLU A 184 16.90 11.08 -0.97
C GLU A 184 15.80 10.70 0.03
N VAL A 185 15.84 11.23 1.25
CA VAL A 185 15.10 10.67 2.39
C VAL A 185 13.57 10.67 2.22
N THR A 186 13.03 11.59 1.42
CA THR A 186 11.61 11.70 1.08
C THR A 186 11.19 10.75 -0.04
N ASN A 187 12.14 10.19 -0.80
CA ASN A 187 11.87 9.32 -1.93
C ASN A 187 11.41 7.92 -1.50
N LEU A 188 10.51 7.34 -2.29
CA LEU A 188 9.99 5.99 -2.08
C LEU A 188 11.10 4.92 -2.10
N LEU A 189 12.13 5.10 -2.94
CA LEU A 189 13.20 4.13 -3.17
C LEU A 189 14.43 4.39 -2.27
N ALA A 190 14.34 5.27 -1.28
CA ALA A 190 15.37 5.39 -0.24
C ALA A 190 15.35 4.16 0.70
N SER A 191 16.49 3.71 1.20
CA SER A 191 16.50 2.56 2.11
C SER A 191 16.21 2.98 3.55
N GLY A 192 15.32 2.26 4.24
CA GLY A 192 15.06 2.42 5.67
C GLY A 192 14.38 3.73 6.10
N MET A 193 13.88 4.55 5.17
CA MET A 193 13.16 5.80 5.45
C MET A 193 11.66 5.63 5.21
N SER A 194 10.81 6.50 5.76
CA SER A 194 9.35 6.47 5.55
C SER A 194 8.86 7.31 4.37
N GLY A 195 9.77 7.94 3.61
CA GLY A 195 9.43 8.71 2.41
C GLY A 195 8.68 7.87 1.36
N GLY A 196 7.81 8.54 0.59
CA GLY A 196 6.91 7.91 -0.38
C GLY A 196 6.82 8.63 -1.73
N TRP A 197 7.70 9.59 -2.00
CA TRP A 197 7.62 10.43 -3.20
C TRP A 197 8.33 9.83 -4.40
N LEU A 198 7.73 9.97 -5.57
CA LEU A 198 8.35 9.67 -6.86
C LEU A 198 8.55 10.95 -7.66
N ASN A 199 9.66 11.05 -8.39
CA ASN A 199 9.87 12.11 -9.36
C ASN A 199 9.29 11.74 -10.74
N ALA A 200 9.28 12.70 -11.66
CA ALA A 200 8.73 12.51 -13.00
C ALA A 200 9.42 11.40 -13.82
N ALA A 201 10.72 11.17 -13.63
CA ALA A 201 11.45 10.12 -14.33
C ALA A 201 11.09 8.73 -13.79
N GLU A 202 11.01 8.57 -12.47
CA GLU A 202 10.58 7.35 -11.81
C GLU A 202 9.13 7.00 -12.16
N ILE A 203 8.23 8.00 -12.19
CA ILE A 203 6.84 7.83 -12.63
C ILE A 203 6.79 7.28 -14.06
N ARG A 204 7.51 7.90 -15.00
CA ARG A 204 7.56 7.43 -16.40
C ARG A 204 8.09 6.01 -16.48
N GLN A 205 9.22 5.72 -15.84
CA GLN A 205 9.84 4.39 -15.86
C GLN A 205 8.90 3.31 -15.30
N ALA A 206 8.28 3.57 -14.15
CA ALA A 206 7.35 2.62 -13.53
C ALA A 206 6.15 2.33 -14.43
N ARG A 207 5.59 3.36 -15.09
CA ARG A 207 4.49 3.19 -16.05
C ARG A 207 4.90 2.37 -17.26
N GLU A 208 6.07 2.64 -17.85
CA GLU A 208 6.56 1.86 -18.98
C GLU A 208 6.87 0.41 -18.61
N ALA A 209 7.39 0.17 -17.39
CA ALA A 209 7.56 -1.18 -16.87
C ALA A 209 6.20 -1.88 -16.66
N ALA A 210 5.20 -1.16 -16.13
CA ALA A 210 3.87 -1.70 -15.88
C ALA A 210 3.16 -2.11 -17.19
N LYS A 211 3.21 -1.28 -18.24
CA LYS A 211 2.62 -1.59 -19.55
C LYS A 211 3.19 -2.86 -20.21
N LYS A 212 4.41 -3.25 -19.86
CA LYS A 212 5.06 -4.47 -20.38
C LYS A 212 4.64 -5.74 -19.63
N LYS A 213 3.87 -5.63 -18.55
CA LYS A 213 3.37 -6.79 -17.79
C LYS A 213 2.02 -7.21 -18.35
N ALA A 214 1.94 -8.43 -18.90
CA ALA A 214 0.71 -8.95 -19.51
C ALA A 214 -0.49 -9.04 -18.56
N TRP A 215 -0.25 -9.06 -17.24
CA TRP A 215 -1.29 -9.11 -16.22
C TRP A 215 -1.74 -7.73 -15.71
N ILE A 216 -1.16 -6.64 -16.19
CA ILE A 216 -1.61 -5.27 -15.88
C ILE A 216 -2.54 -4.80 -16.99
N GLN A 217 -3.71 -4.28 -16.61
CA GLN A 217 -4.75 -3.86 -17.55
C GLN A 217 -5.04 -2.35 -17.43
N PRO A 218 -5.20 -1.62 -18.54
CA PRO A 218 -5.71 -0.25 -18.50
C PRO A 218 -7.14 -0.19 -17.93
N ALA A 219 -7.47 0.85 -17.17
CA ALA A 219 -8.80 1.00 -16.57
C ALA A 219 -9.96 0.99 -17.59
N PRO A 220 -9.85 1.62 -18.78
CA PRO A 220 -10.91 1.55 -19.80
C PRO A 220 -11.21 0.12 -20.26
N GLU A 221 -10.18 -0.72 -20.35
CA GLU A 221 -10.34 -2.12 -20.77
C GLU A 221 -11.04 -2.95 -19.69
N VAL A 222 -10.70 -2.72 -18.42
CA VAL A 222 -11.38 -3.36 -17.29
C VAL A 222 -12.85 -2.94 -17.22
N LEU A 223 -13.16 -1.67 -17.50
CA LEU A 223 -14.54 -1.18 -17.58
C LEU A 223 -15.32 -1.85 -18.70
N ARG A 224 -14.76 -1.90 -19.91
CA ARG A 224 -15.37 -2.58 -21.07
C ARG A 224 -15.71 -4.03 -20.72
N GLN A 225 -14.76 -4.75 -20.11
CA GLN A 225 -14.98 -6.13 -19.66
C GLN A 225 -16.08 -6.25 -18.60
N ALA A 226 -16.16 -5.31 -17.65
CA ALA A 226 -17.23 -5.29 -16.64
C ALA A 226 -18.62 -5.12 -17.30
N GLU A 227 -18.74 -4.17 -18.21
CA GLU A 227 -19.99 -3.86 -18.91
C GLU A 227 -20.44 -4.99 -19.84
N GLU A 228 -19.51 -5.66 -20.53
CA GLU A 228 -19.82 -6.81 -21.38
C GLU A 228 -20.35 -8.00 -20.57
N ARG A 229 -19.76 -8.27 -19.40
CA ARG A 229 -20.25 -9.34 -18.51
C ARG A 229 -21.64 -9.02 -17.98
N ASP A 230 -21.90 -7.77 -17.61
CA ASP A 230 -23.22 -7.34 -17.17
C ASP A 230 -24.26 -7.44 -18.31
N LYS A 231 -23.91 -7.02 -19.54
CA LYS A 231 -24.77 -7.17 -20.72
C LYS A 231 -25.09 -8.63 -21.04
N ALA A 232 -24.13 -9.53 -20.82
CA ALA A 232 -24.30 -10.97 -21.01
C ALA A 232 -25.02 -11.68 -19.84
N GLY A 233 -25.45 -10.95 -18.80
CA GLY A 233 -26.08 -11.52 -17.60
C GLY A 233 -25.11 -12.26 -16.67
N ALA A 234 -23.79 -12.21 -16.93
CA ALA A 234 -22.74 -12.84 -16.14
C ALA A 234 -22.33 -11.97 -14.94
N PHE A 235 -23.31 -11.58 -14.11
CA PHE A 235 -23.14 -10.56 -13.06
C PHE A 235 -22.08 -10.90 -12.00
N VAL A 236 -21.85 -12.18 -11.70
CA VAL A 236 -20.80 -12.60 -10.74
C VAL A 236 -19.40 -12.28 -11.30
N GLU A 237 -19.18 -12.53 -12.59
CA GLU A 237 -17.94 -12.19 -13.27
C GLU A 237 -17.80 -10.67 -13.45
N GLY A 238 -18.89 -10.00 -13.84
CA GLY A 238 -18.94 -8.54 -13.95
C GLY A 238 -18.58 -7.85 -12.63
N ARG A 239 -19.13 -8.32 -11.50
CA ARG A 239 -18.80 -7.82 -10.15
C ARG A 239 -17.30 -7.87 -9.87
N ARG A 240 -16.59 -8.91 -10.30
CA ARG A 240 -15.13 -9.02 -10.10
C ARG A 240 -14.38 -7.93 -10.85
N PHE A 241 -14.81 -7.54 -12.05
CA PHE A 241 -14.20 -6.41 -12.76
C PHE A 241 -14.55 -5.06 -12.10
N TRP A 242 -15.79 -4.88 -11.66
CA TRP A 242 -16.20 -3.69 -10.91
C TRP A 242 -15.42 -3.52 -9.60
N GLN A 243 -15.14 -4.62 -8.88
CA GLN A 243 -14.30 -4.61 -7.68
C GLN A 243 -12.88 -4.08 -7.96
N ARG A 244 -12.27 -4.46 -9.09
CA ARG A 244 -10.94 -3.94 -9.49
C ARG A 244 -10.98 -2.43 -9.66
N LEU A 245 -12.02 -1.91 -10.31
CA LEU A 245 -12.20 -0.48 -10.56
C LEU A 245 -12.48 0.31 -9.28
N ALA A 246 -13.21 -0.27 -8.32
CA ALA A 246 -13.60 0.41 -7.07
C ALA A 246 -12.41 0.90 -6.23
N HIS A 247 -11.20 0.36 -6.46
CA HIS A 247 -9.97 0.75 -5.77
C HIS A 247 -9.27 1.98 -6.34
N LEU A 248 -9.71 2.52 -7.48
CA LEU A 248 -9.07 3.70 -8.06
C LEU A 248 -9.26 4.92 -7.13
N PRO A 249 -8.18 5.68 -6.85
CA PRO A 249 -8.20 6.87 -5.99
C PRO A 249 -8.65 8.10 -6.78
N LEU A 250 -9.83 8.00 -7.40
CA LEU A 250 -10.44 9.03 -8.23
C LEU A 250 -11.93 9.15 -7.89
N GLU A 251 -12.50 10.31 -8.13
CA GLU A 251 -13.94 10.54 -8.03
C GLU A 251 -14.52 10.78 -9.43
N SER A 252 -15.38 9.87 -9.87
CA SER A 252 -16.08 9.94 -11.17
C SER A 252 -17.37 9.12 -11.12
N ASP A 253 -18.29 9.35 -12.08
CA ASP A 253 -19.52 8.56 -12.19
C ASP A 253 -19.25 7.07 -12.42
N VAL A 254 -18.22 6.75 -13.22
CA VAL A 254 -17.77 5.38 -13.44
C VAL A 254 -17.37 4.73 -12.12
N LEU A 255 -16.62 5.42 -11.27
CA LEU A 255 -16.15 4.85 -10.00
C LEU A 255 -17.22 4.82 -8.92
N ARG A 256 -18.14 5.78 -8.92
CA ARG A 256 -19.39 5.68 -8.12
C ARG A 256 -20.19 4.45 -8.52
N ALA A 257 -20.34 4.18 -9.82
CA ALA A 257 -20.98 2.97 -10.32
C ALA A 257 -20.21 1.70 -9.92
N ALA A 258 -18.89 1.71 -10.06
CA ALA A 258 -18.03 0.59 -9.67
C ALA A 258 -18.20 0.22 -8.20
N ARG A 259 -18.13 1.18 -7.27
CA ARG A 259 -18.31 0.95 -5.83
C ARG A 259 -19.70 0.39 -5.49
N ARG A 260 -20.76 0.86 -6.17
CA ARG A 260 -22.11 0.31 -6.00
C ARG A 260 -22.21 -1.13 -6.52
N ARG A 261 -21.68 -1.40 -7.72
CA ARG A 261 -21.78 -2.71 -8.40
C ARG A 261 -20.84 -3.76 -7.81
N SER A 262 -19.73 -3.34 -7.20
CA SER A 262 -18.77 -4.21 -6.52
C SER A 262 -19.32 -4.80 -5.20
N GLY A 263 -20.41 -4.21 -4.67
CA GLY A 263 -20.90 -4.49 -3.31
C GLY A 263 -20.06 -3.84 -2.21
N THR A 264 -19.14 -2.93 -2.58
CA THR A 264 -18.31 -2.16 -1.64
C THR A 264 -19.08 -0.89 -1.27
N THR A 265 -20.05 -0.99 -0.35
CA THR A 265 -20.64 0.21 0.23
C THR A 265 -19.56 0.96 0.99
N GLY A 266 -19.35 2.23 0.64
CA GLY A 266 -18.41 3.10 1.34
C GLY A 266 -18.73 3.10 2.83
N LYS A 267 -17.76 2.67 3.63
CA LYS A 267 -17.67 2.98 5.05
C LYS A 267 -16.53 3.96 5.23
#